data_AF-A0A1I0GI04-F1
#
_entry.id   AF-A0A1I0GI04-F1
#
_cell.length_a   1.000
_cell.length_b   1.000
_cell.length_c   1.000
_cell.angle_alpha   90.00
_cell.angle_beta   90.00
_cell.angle_gamma   90.00
#
_symmetry.space_group_name_H-M   'P 1'
#
loop_
_entity.id
_entity.type
_entity.pdbx_description
1 polymer ?
#
loop_
_entity_poly.entity_id
_entity_poly.type
_entity_poly.pdbx_seq_one_letter_code
_entity_poly.pdbx_strand_id
1 'polypeptide(L)' 'MPKYQIPKSPGEFEIVESKSGTPLIWNRKNGKGKVSIPCRNWSHAEEVLEKLNDLKKGGELWV' A
#
# COMPACT_ATOMS: atom_id res chain seq x y z
N MET A 1 -1.03 2.92 -15.47
CA MET A 1 -0.54 2.61 -14.10
C MET A 1 -1.37 3.42 -13.12
N PRO A 2 -2.17 2.79 -12.24
CA PRO A 2 -2.85 3.50 -11.18
C PRO A 2 -1.88 4.31 -10.30
N LYS A 3 -2.30 5.53 -9.95
CA LYS A 3 -1.54 6.46 -9.11
C LYS A 3 -2.19 6.50 -7.73
N TYR A 4 -1.41 6.24 -6.68
CA TYR A 4 -1.87 6.29 -5.29
C TYR A 4 -1.21 7.45 -4.55
N GLN A 5 -2.03 8.27 -3.91
CA GLN A 5 -1.54 9.36 -3.07
C GLN A 5 -1.31 8.83 -1.65
N ILE A 6 -0.04 8.83 -1.22
CA ILE A 6 0.37 8.34 0.08
C ILE A 6 0.37 9.52 1.06
N PRO A 7 -0.41 9.45 2.16
CA PRO A 7 -0.45 10.53 3.15
C PRO A 7 0.92 10.73 3.81
N LYS A 8 1.21 11.95 4.25
CA LYS A 8 2.50 12.33 4.89
C LYS A 8 2.89 11.48 6.10
N SER A 9 1.90 10.92 6.79
CA SER A 9 2.10 10.01 7.91
C SER A 9 1.22 8.79 7.70
N PRO A 10 1.64 7.83 6.86
CA PRO A 10 0.80 6.69 6.50
C PRO A 10 0.76 5.62 7.59
N GLY A 11 1.70 5.65 8.54
CA GLY A 11 1.87 4.57 9.52
C GLY A 11 2.57 3.37 8.89
N GLU A 12 2.36 2.20 9.47
CA GLU A 12 2.91 0.95 8.97
C GLU A 12 2.00 0.35 7.89
N PHE A 13 2.62 -0.14 6.83
CA PHE A 13 1.99 -0.90 5.76
C PHE A 13 2.24 -2.40 5.95
N GLU A 14 1.27 -3.21 5.57
CA GLU A 14 1.36 -4.67 5.55
C GLU A 14 0.68 -5.23 4.29
N ILE A 15 1.12 -6.41 3.87
CA ILE A 15 0.43 -7.19 2.83
C ILE A 15 -0.64 -8.01 3.53
N VAL A 16 -1.89 -7.86 3.09
CA VAL A 16 -3.01 -8.70 3.51
C VAL A 16 -3.61 -9.42 2.31
N GLU A 17 -4.21 -10.57 2.56
CA GLU A 17 -5.03 -11.24 1.57
C GLU A 17 -6.43 -10.62 1.56
N SER A 18 -6.90 -10.23 0.38
CA SER A 18 -8.28 -9.78 0.21
C SER A 18 -9.24 -10.97 0.24
N LYS A 19 -10.55 -10.70 0.40
CA LYS A 19 -11.58 -11.76 0.34
C LYS A 19 -11.58 -12.55 -0.99
N SER A 20 -11.02 -11.98 -2.05
CA SER A 20 -10.92 -12.62 -3.36
C SER A 20 -9.67 -13.50 -3.53
N GLY A 21 -8.83 -13.64 -2.49
CA GLY A 21 -7.56 -14.39 -2.55
C GLY A 21 -6.42 -13.63 -3.24
N THR A 22 -6.62 -12.36 -3.58
CA THR A 22 -5.56 -11.52 -4.15
C THR A 22 -4.87 -10.69 -3.08
N PRO A 23 -3.55 -10.48 -3.16
CA PRO A 23 -2.82 -9.69 -2.18
C PRO A 23 -3.15 -8.19 -2.33
N LEU A 24 -3.11 -7.49 -1.21
CA LEU A 24 -3.44 -6.08 -1.10
C LEU A 24 -2.53 -5.44 -0.05
N ILE A 25 -1.97 -4.27 -0.35
CA ILE A 25 -1.29 -3.46 0.66
C ILE A 25 -2.31 -2.67 1.45
N TRP A 26 -2.19 -2.72 2.77
CA TRP A 26 -3.03 -1.96 3.68
C TRP A 26 -2.16 -1.28 4.74
N ASN A 27 -2.45 -0.02 5.10
CA ASN A 27 -1.90 0.59 6.30
C ASN A 27 -2.80 0.39 7.53
N ARG A 28 -2.21 0.21 8.71
CA ARG A 28 -2.94 0.03 9.99
C ARG A 28 -3.76 1.24 10.47
N LYS A 29 -3.99 2.24 9.63
CA LYS A 29 -4.80 3.40 9.97
C LYS A 29 -6.29 3.13 9.85
N ASN A 30 -7.02 3.66 10.83
CA ASN A 30 -8.47 3.75 10.82
C ASN A 30 -8.90 5.17 10.43
N GLY A 31 -9.92 5.28 9.57
CA GLY A 31 -10.48 6.56 9.14
C GLY A 31 -9.62 7.32 8.12
N LYS A 32 -9.39 8.62 8.37
CA LYS A 32 -8.71 9.51 7.42
C LYS A 32 -7.25 9.11 7.22
N GLY A 33 -6.86 8.92 5.95
CA GLY A 33 -5.51 8.47 5.59
C GLY A 33 -5.33 6.95 5.58
N LYS A 34 -6.44 6.19 5.58
CA LYS A 34 -6.43 4.78 5.17
C LYS A 34 -6.05 4.67 3.70
N VAL A 35 -5.18 3.73 3.39
CA VAL A 35 -4.65 3.41 2.07
C VAL A 35 -4.81 1.91 1.87
N SER A 36 -5.37 1.55 0.73
CA SER A 36 -5.53 0.17 0.28
C SER A 36 -5.14 0.07 -1.18
N ILE A 37 -4.09 -0.70 -1.49
CA ILE A 37 -3.55 -0.84 -2.85
C ILE A 37 -3.69 -2.30 -3.27
N PRO A 38 -4.64 -2.64 -4.18
CA PRO A 38 -4.74 -3.99 -4.71
C PRO A 38 -3.50 -4.33 -5.55
N CYS A 39 -2.95 -5.52 -5.33
CA CYS A 39 -1.80 -6.05 -6.06
C CYS A 39 -2.25 -7.23 -6.94
N ARG A 40 -1.52 -7.43 -8.04
CA ARG A 40 -1.86 -8.48 -9.03
C ARG A 40 -1.41 -9.87 -8.56
N ASN A 41 -0.32 -9.94 -7.81
CA ASN A 41 0.27 -11.15 -7.25
C ASN A 41 1.15 -10.78 -6.04
N TRP A 42 1.64 -11.80 -5.32
CA TRP A 42 2.39 -11.62 -4.08
C TRP A 42 3.72 -10.90 -4.29
N SER A 43 4.47 -11.24 -5.35
CA SER A 43 5.72 -10.55 -5.69
C SER A 43 5.52 -9.06 -5.99
N HIS A 44 4.43 -8.70 -6.67
CA HIS A 44 4.09 -7.29 -6.88
C HIS A 44 3.76 -6.61 -5.54
N ALA A 45 3.08 -7.30 -4.62
CA ALA A 45 2.80 -6.73 -3.30
C ALA A 45 4.10 -6.48 -2.50
N GLU A 46 5.07 -7.38 -2.56
CA GLU A 46 6.38 -7.18 -1.91
C GLU A 46 7.13 -5.98 -2.49
N GLU A 47 7.18 -5.84 -3.81
CA GLU A 47 7.80 -4.68 -4.48
C GLU A 47 7.13 -3.35 -4.07
N VAL A 48 5.79 -3.35 -4.01
CA VAL A 48 5.01 -2.18 -3.59
C VAL A 48 5.28 -1.84 -2.13
N LEU A 49 5.36 -2.85 -1.26
CA LEU A 49 5.63 -2.67 0.16
C LEU A 49 7.03 -2.09 0.40
N GLU A 50 8.04 -2.58 -0.32
CA GLU A 50 9.41 -2.05 -0.26
C GLU A 50 9.45 -0.56 -0.64
N LYS A 51 8.84 -0.20 -1.79
CA LYS A 51 8.72 1.20 -2.23
C LYS A 51 8.00 2.09 -1.22
N LEU A 52 6.96 1.58 -0.57
CA LEU A 52 6.23 2.31 0.47
C LEU A 52 7.03 2.51 1.75
N ASN A 53 7.87 1.53 2.11
CA ASN A 53 8.77 1.62 3.26
C ASN A 53 9.86 2.68 3.06
N ASP A 54 10.26 2.96 1.82
CA ASP A 54 11.14 4.09 1.50
C ASP A 54 10.41 5.44 1.51
N LEU A 55 9.12 5.45 1.16
CA LEU A 55 8.26 6.66 1.12
C LEU A 55 7.74 7.11 2.51
N LYS A 56 8.55 6.99 3.58
CA LYS A 56 8.14 7.28 4.97
C LYS A 56 7.61 8.69 5.24
N LYS A 57 7.82 9.65 4.33
CA LYS A 57 7.37 11.05 4.45
C LYS A 57 6.13 11.38 3.58
N GLY A 58 5.50 10.37 2.99
CA GLY A 58 4.41 10.52 2.03
C GLY A 58 4.88 10.92 0.64
N GLY A 59 3.96 10.95 -0.32
CA GLY A 59 4.30 11.21 -1.72
C GLY A 59 3.33 10.55 -2.69
N GLU A 60 3.82 10.30 -3.90
CA GLU A 60 3.07 9.67 -4.97
C GLU A 60 3.69 8.31 -5.31
N LEU A 61 2.87 7.26 -5.31
CA LEU A 61 3.27 5.94 -5.73
C LEU A 61 2.63 5.58 -7.07
N TRP A 62 3.47 5.10 -8.00
CA TRP A 62 3.07 4.64 -9.33
C TRP A 62 3.25 3.12 -9.41
N VAL A 63 2.15 2.41 -9.68
CA VAL A 63 2.05 0.93 -9.70
C VAL A 63 1.19 0.44 -10.86
#